data_AF-A0A8T4JDC6-F1
#
_entry.id   AF-A0A8T4JDC6-F1
#
_cell.length_a   1.000
_cell.length_b   1.000
_cell.length_c   1.000
_cell.angle_alpha   90.00
_cell.angle_beta   90.00
_cell.angle_gamma   90.00
#
_symmetry.space_group_name_H-M   'P 1'
#
loop_
_entity.id
_entity.type
_entity.pdbx_description
1 polymer ?
#
loop_
_entity_poly.entity_id
_entity_poly.type
_entity_poly.pdbx_seq_one_letter_code
_entity_poly.pdbx_strand_id
1 'polypeptide(L)'
;MSEAINKAKKAGEDASKLIAEAKDIPKKIKDVEADLDKAEVVMRNLLRKVPNIMHKDVPFGKGEEDNPKVKKWGDIKKFSFPIKNHVELCEELGLANFEVSAQTSGSGFYFLKGDLALLNQALIQFAINKMLAKGYNYVEPPLMVRKHILDAAMDTEGFEETIYTVGKEEEKPENQLCMIGTAEHVILGMHEGETIEAEK
;
A
#
# COMPACT_ATOMS: atom_id res chain seq x y z
N MET A 1 -8.47 -39.48 24.02
CA MET A 1 -7.82 -40.08 25.21
C MET A 1 -8.59 -39.85 26.51
N SER A 2 -9.16 -38.67 26.77
CA SER A 2 -9.97 -38.42 27.98
C SER A 2 -11.14 -39.39 28.17
N GLU A 3 -11.84 -39.76 27.09
CA GLU A 3 -12.92 -40.76 27.15
C GLU A 3 -12.42 -42.17 27.51
N ALA A 4 -11.26 -42.58 26.99
CA ALA A 4 -10.66 -43.88 27.27
C ALA A 4 -10.14 -43.97 28.72
N ILE A 5 -9.56 -42.89 29.25
CA ILE A 5 -9.15 -42.78 30.66
C ILE A 5 -10.36 -42.87 31.59
N ASN A 6 -11.46 -42.19 31.26
CA ASN A 6 -12.70 -42.26 32.02
C ASN A 6 -13.34 -43.66 31.98
N LYS A 7 -13.22 -44.38 30.85
CA LYS A 7 -13.72 -45.76 30.71
C LYS A 7 -12.89 -46.78 31.50
N ALA A 8 -11.56 -46.70 31.44
CA ALA A 8 -10.64 -47.56 32.20
C ALA A 8 -10.78 -47.34 33.72
N LYS A 9 -10.88 -46.08 34.18
CA LYS A 9 -11.14 -45.76 35.59
C LYS A 9 -12.50 -46.30 36.08
N LYS A 10 -13.55 -46.27 35.24
CA LYS A 10 -14.87 -46.84 35.57
C LYS A 10 -14.86 -48.37 35.59
N ALA A 11 -14.00 -49.02 34.82
CA ALA A 11 -13.83 -50.46 34.78
C ALA A 11 -12.89 -51.01 35.88
N GLY A 12 -12.23 -50.14 36.67
CA GLY A 12 -11.27 -50.55 37.69
C GLY A 12 -9.90 -50.95 37.14
N GLU A 13 -9.61 -50.64 35.87
CA GLU A 13 -8.38 -50.97 35.18
C GLU A 13 -7.30 -49.89 35.39
N ASP A 14 -6.02 -50.27 35.30
CA ASP A 14 -4.90 -49.33 35.44
C ASP A 14 -4.81 -48.36 34.25
N ALA A 15 -5.18 -47.10 34.49
CA ALA A 15 -5.11 -46.02 33.52
C ALA A 15 -3.84 -45.16 33.64
N SER A 16 -2.86 -45.54 34.49
CA SER A 16 -1.69 -44.71 34.82
C SER A 16 -0.88 -44.30 33.58
N LYS A 17 -0.73 -45.21 32.63
CA LYS A 17 -0.02 -44.96 31.36
C LYS A 17 -0.76 -43.95 30.47
N LEU A 18 -2.08 -44.08 30.33
CA LEU A 18 -2.90 -43.16 29.55
C LEU A 18 -2.98 -41.76 30.19
N ILE A 19 -2.95 -41.69 31.53
CA ILE A 19 -2.91 -40.43 32.28
C ILE A 19 -1.54 -39.75 32.10
N ALA A 20 -0.44 -40.51 32.12
CA ALA A 20 0.90 -40.00 31.87
C ALA A 20 1.02 -39.44 30.45
N GLU A 21 0.56 -40.19 29.44
CA GLU A 21 0.56 -39.73 28.04
C GLU A 21 -0.36 -38.50 27.86
N ALA A 22 -1.51 -38.44 28.52
CA ALA A 22 -2.42 -37.30 28.45
C ALA A 22 -1.86 -36.03 29.12
N LYS A 23 -0.95 -36.15 30.10
CA LYS A 23 -0.28 -34.99 30.71
C LYS A 23 0.70 -34.28 29.76
N ASP A 24 1.28 -35.00 28.81
CA ASP A 24 2.21 -34.44 27.82
C ASP A 24 1.50 -33.80 26.61
N ILE A 25 0.23 -34.15 26.36
CA ILE A 25 -0.54 -33.64 25.22
C ILE A 25 -0.68 -32.11 25.24
N PRO A 26 -1.04 -31.44 26.36
CA PRO A 26 -1.15 -29.98 26.38
C PRO A 26 0.15 -29.28 26.01
N LYS A 27 1.31 -29.84 26.43
CA LYS A 27 2.61 -29.32 26.05
C LYS A 27 2.85 -29.47 24.55
N LYS A 28 2.60 -30.66 24.00
CA LYS A 28 2.73 -30.90 22.56
C LYS A 28 1.80 -30.02 21.73
N ILE A 29 0.57 -29.80 22.19
CA ILE A 29 -0.38 -28.87 21.55
C ILE A 29 0.22 -27.47 21.53
N LYS A 30 0.68 -26.97 22.69
CA LYS A 30 1.29 -25.64 22.79
C LYS A 30 2.52 -25.49 21.89
N ASP A 31 3.36 -26.51 21.81
CA ASP A 31 4.56 -26.50 20.96
C ASP A 31 4.17 -26.47 19.47
N VAL A 32 3.18 -27.27 19.06
CA VAL A 32 2.66 -27.31 17.67
C VAL A 32 1.93 -26.02 17.29
N GLU A 33 1.14 -25.44 18.20
CA GLU A 33 0.48 -24.13 18.00
C GLU A 33 1.52 -23.03 17.78
N ALA A 34 2.57 -23.00 18.60
CA ALA A 34 3.65 -22.02 18.44
C ALA A 34 4.41 -22.18 17.11
N ASP A 35 4.55 -23.40 16.61
CA ASP A 35 5.17 -23.65 15.30
C ASP A 35 4.23 -23.33 14.14
N LEU A 36 2.92 -23.57 14.30
CA LEU A 36 1.90 -23.15 13.35
C LEU A 36 1.88 -21.62 13.21
N ASP A 37 1.88 -20.88 14.32
CA ASP A 37 1.89 -19.41 14.31
C ASP A 37 3.09 -18.86 13.52
N LYS A 38 4.29 -19.41 13.73
CA LYS A 38 5.49 -19.03 12.98
C LYS A 38 5.35 -19.35 11.49
N ALA A 39 4.86 -20.55 11.17
CA ALA A 39 4.69 -20.99 9.79
C ALA A 39 3.66 -20.12 9.05
N GLU A 40 2.57 -19.74 9.71
CA GLU A 40 1.57 -18.83 9.16
C GLU A 40 2.14 -17.44 8.86
N VAL A 41 2.95 -16.88 9.77
CA VAL A 41 3.59 -15.58 9.55
C VAL A 41 4.50 -15.64 8.31
N VAL A 42 5.33 -16.66 8.21
CA VAL A 42 6.21 -16.86 7.03
C VAL A 42 5.39 -17.02 5.76
N MET A 43 4.34 -17.85 5.79
CA MET A 43 3.46 -18.08 4.64
C MET A 43 2.79 -16.78 4.19
N ARG A 44 2.21 -16.00 5.11
CA ARG A 44 1.55 -14.73 4.79
C ARG A 44 2.53 -13.73 4.19
N ASN A 45 3.76 -13.64 4.72
CA ASN A 45 4.78 -12.75 4.18
C ASN A 45 5.23 -13.16 2.78
N LEU A 46 5.35 -14.45 2.49
CA LEU A 46 5.66 -14.94 1.14
C LEU A 46 4.51 -14.68 0.17
N LEU A 47 3.26 -14.90 0.59
CA LEU A 47 2.08 -14.66 -0.25
C LEU A 47 1.93 -13.19 -0.64
N ARG A 48 2.25 -12.25 0.27
CA ARG A 48 2.23 -10.80 -0.01
C ARG A 48 3.19 -10.38 -1.12
N LYS A 49 4.27 -11.13 -1.34
CA LYS A 49 5.29 -10.83 -2.36
C LYS A 49 4.91 -11.34 -3.75
N VAL A 50 3.84 -12.13 -3.86
CA VAL A 50 3.36 -12.62 -5.16
C VAL A 50 2.57 -11.50 -5.83
N PRO A 51 2.99 -11.01 -7.01
CA PRO A 51 2.27 -9.97 -7.73
C PRO A 51 0.93 -10.51 -8.26
N ASN A 52 0.04 -9.58 -8.63
CA ASN A 52 -1.23 -9.96 -9.22
C ASN A 52 -1.05 -10.71 -10.55
N ILE A 53 -1.95 -11.65 -10.84
CA ILE A 53 -1.95 -12.40 -12.09
C ILE A 53 -2.41 -11.46 -13.21
N MET A 54 -1.58 -11.31 -14.24
CA MET A 54 -1.92 -10.48 -15.39
C MET A 54 -3.16 -11.03 -16.11
N HIS A 55 -4.06 -10.13 -16.52
CA HIS A 55 -5.21 -10.50 -17.34
C HIS A 55 -4.73 -11.03 -18.70
N LYS A 56 -5.46 -11.98 -19.29
CA LYS A 56 -5.14 -12.61 -20.59
C LYS A 56 -4.96 -11.62 -21.76
N ASP A 57 -5.54 -10.44 -21.64
CA ASP A 57 -5.46 -9.39 -22.67
C ASP A 57 -4.21 -8.49 -22.51
N VAL A 58 -3.46 -8.64 -21.41
CA VAL A 58 -2.20 -7.90 -21.20
C VAL A 58 -1.14 -8.49 -22.14
N PRO A 59 -0.54 -7.69 -23.03
CA PRO A 59 0.49 -8.17 -23.95
C PRO A 59 1.74 -8.59 -23.18
N PHE A 60 2.40 -9.64 -23.64
CA PHE A 60 3.69 -10.04 -23.10
C PHE A 60 4.78 -9.03 -23.51
N GLY A 61 5.60 -8.63 -22.55
CA GLY A 61 6.75 -7.75 -22.75
C GLY A 61 7.82 -8.02 -21.68
N LYS A 62 9.07 -7.67 -22.00
CA LYS A 62 10.22 -7.74 -21.08
C LYS A 62 10.52 -6.39 -20.43
N GLY A 63 10.03 -5.29 -21.01
CA GLY A 63 10.22 -3.94 -20.50
C GLY A 63 9.34 -2.93 -21.20
N GLU A 64 9.56 -1.65 -20.90
CA GLU A 64 8.72 -0.54 -21.37
C GLU A 64 8.70 -0.38 -22.90
N GLU A 65 9.77 -0.80 -23.58
CA GLU A 65 9.90 -0.76 -25.05
C GLU A 65 8.90 -1.70 -25.76
N ASP A 66 8.40 -2.72 -25.05
CA ASP A 66 7.42 -3.67 -25.59
C ASP A 66 5.97 -3.18 -25.42
N ASN A 67 5.75 -2.03 -24.78
CA ASN A 67 4.42 -1.50 -24.53
C ASN A 67 3.75 -1.04 -25.84
N PRO A 68 2.60 -1.62 -26.22
CA PRO A 68 1.94 -1.24 -27.45
C PRO A 68 1.27 0.12 -27.31
N LYS A 69 1.38 0.93 -28.36
CA LYS A 69 0.69 2.21 -28.45
C LYS A 69 -0.78 2.01 -28.84
N VAL A 70 -1.69 2.16 -27.88
CA VAL A 70 -3.13 1.97 -28.11
C VAL A 70 -3.76 3.15 -28.87
N LYS A 71 -3.41 4.38 -28.53
CA LYS A 71 -4.03 5.58 -29.10
C LYS A 71 -3.08 6.77 -29.08
N LYS A 72 -3.19 7.65 -30.08
CA LYS A 72 -2.63 9.01 -30.08
C LYS A 72 -3.78 9.99 -30.29
N TRP A 73 -3.75 11.12 -29.60
CA TRP A 73 -4.72 12.20 -29.81
C TRP A 73 -4.00 13.54 -29.86
N GLY A 74 -4.40 14.39 -30.82
CA GLY A 74 -3.76 15.68 -31.09
C GLY A 74 -2.42 15.58 -31.83
N ASP A 75 -1.94 16.74 -32.25
CA ASP A 75 -0.66 16.90 -32.93
C ASP A 75 0.39 17.50 -31.99
N ILE A 76 1.64 17.01 -32.11
CA ILE A 76 2.76 17.57 -31.35
C ILE A 76 3.12 18.90 -32.00
N LYS A 77 3.01 19.99 -31.24
CA LYS A 77 3.26 21.34 -31.73
C LYS A 77 4.71 21.49 -32.21
N LYS A 78 4.86 22.02 -33.43
CA LYS A 78 6.16 22.43 -33.98
C LYS A 78 6.41 23.88 -33.63
N PHE A 79 7.58 24.16 -33.07
CA PHE A 79 8.01 25.52 -32.72
C PHE A 79 9.04 26.00 -33.74
N SER A 80 8.99 27.29 -34.08
CA SER A 80 9.95 27.95 -34.98
C SER A 80 11.13 28.57 -34.23
N PHE A 81 11.30 28.21 -32.96
CA PHE A 81 12.33 28.73 -32.05
C PHE A 81 12.88 27.61 -31.16
N PRO A 82 14.07 27.77 -30.55
CA PRO A 82 14.63 26.81 -29.62
C PRO A 82 13.71 26.61 -28.40
N ILE A 83 13.30 25.37 -28.16
CA ILE A 83 12.38 25.03 -27.07
C ILE A 83 13.16 24.94 -25.77
N LYS A 84 12.64 25.62 -24.74
CA LYS A 84 13.13 25.51 -23.36
C LYS A 84 12.31 24.46 -22.62
N ASN A 85 12.97 23.70 -21.75
CA ASN A 85 12.28 22.77 -20.87
C ASN A 85 11.56 23.54 -19.73
N HIS A 86 10.74 22.83 -18.95
CA HIS A 86 9.94 23.49 -17.92
C HIS A 86 10.79 24.10 -16.79
N VAL A 87 11.96 23.54 -16.48
CA VAL A 87 12.88 24.08 -15.45
C VAL A 87 13.44 25.41 -15.90
N GLU A 88 14.02 25.45 -17.11
CA GLU A 88 14.58 26.66 -17.72
C GLU A 88 13.54 27.79 -17.79
N LEU A 89 12.32 27.47 -18.22
CA LEU A 89 11.21 28.44 -18.26
C LEU A 89 10.86 28.98 -16.88
N CYS A 90 10.79 28.11 -15.88
CA CYS A 90 10.42 28.52 -14.53
C CYS A 90 11.50 29.38 -13.86
N GLU A 91 12.78 29.09 -14.12
CA GLU A 91 13.90 29.87 -13.58
C GLU A 91 13.99 31.25 -14.24
N GLU A 92 13.94 31.31 -15.57
CA GLU A 92 14.00 32.58 -16.31
C GLU A 92 12.84 33.53 -15.99
N LEU A 93 11.65 32.97 -15.75
CA LEU A 93 10.46 33.73 -15.40
C LEU A 93 10.31 33.95 -13.89
N GLY A 94 11.23 33.41 -13.08
CA GLY A 94 11.17 33.49 -11.62
C GLY A 94 9.97 32.78 -10.97
N LEU A 95 9.31 31.88 -11.71
CA LEU A 95 8.08 31.17 -11.33
C LEU A 95 8.32 29.96 -10.43
N ALA A 96 9.54 29.43 -10.39
CA ALA A 96 9.92 28.42 -9.42
C ALA A 96 11.24 28.76 -8.72
N ASN A 97 11.58 28.04 -7.66
CA ASN A 97 12.91 28.07 -7.06
C ASN A 97 13.32 26.66 -6.63
N PHE A 98 14.17 26.03 -7.44
CA PHE A 98 14.67 24.67 -7.23
C PHE A 98 15.91 24.64 -6.31
N GLU A 99 16.72 25.70 -6.34
CA GLU A 99 17.91 25.78 -5.49
C GLU A 99 17.51 25.93 -4.01
N VAL A 100 16.59 26.85 -3.71
CA VAL A 100 16.12 27.06 -2.33
C VAL A 100 15.35 25.85 -1.84
N SER A 101 14.55 25.18 -2.67
CA SER A 101 13.88 23.94 -2.25
C SER A 101 14.85 22.80 -1.97
N ALA A 102 15.92 22.68 -2.77
CA ALA A 102 17.00 21.72 -2.51
C ALA A 102 17.71 22.00 -1.17
N GLN A 103 17.94 23.28 -0.84
CA GLN A 103 18.52 23.68 0.44
C GLN A 103 17.57 23.43 1.62
N THR A 104 16.26 23.64 1.45
CA THR A 104 15.30 23.49 2.56
C THR A 104 14.85 22.04 2.79
N SER A 105 14.75 21.25 1.72
CA SER A 105 14.05 19.95 1.76
C SER A 105 14.78 18.83 1.02
N GLY A 106 15.92 19.12 0.37
CA GLY A 106 16.69 18.14 -0.40
C GLY A 106 16.22 18.00 -1.85
N SER A 107 16.79 17.03 -2.56
CA SER A 107 16.48 16.77 -3.96
C SER A 107 15.01 16.38 -4.16
N GLY A 108 14.39 16.82 -5.26
CA GLY A 108 13.02 16.47 -5.65
C GLY A 108 11.92 17.44 -5.18
N PHE A 109 12.26 18.45 -4.38
CA PHE A 109 11.30 19.47 -3.92
C PHE A 109 11.38 20.75 -4.78
N TYR A 110 10.31 21.56 -4.76
CA TYR A 110 10.24 22.83 -5.49
C TYR A 110 9.31 23.83 -4.80
N PHE A 111 9.63 25.12 -4.92
CA PHE A 111 8.68 26.21 -4.66
C PHE A 111 8.09 26.70 -5.97
N LEU A 112 6.76 26.80 -6.08
CA LEU A 112 6.08 27.53 -7.16
C LEU A 112 5.70 28.94 -6.69
N LYS A 113 5.72 29.91 -7.60
CA LYS A 113 5.47 31.33 -7.33
C LYS A 113 4.48 31.94 -8.32
N GLY A 114 3.76 32.96 -7.85
CA GLY A 114 2.87 33.80 -8.66
C GLY A 114 1.84 33.00 -9.45
N ASP A 115 1.67 33.37 -10.71
CA ASP A 115 0.66 32.78 -11.60
C ASP A 115 0.86 31.29 -11.82
N LEU A 116 2.10 30.76 -11.74
CA LEU A 116 2.34 29.33 -11.87
C LEU A 116 1.80 28.54 -10.66
N ALA A 117 1.94 29.08 -9.45
CA ALA A 117 1.35 28.49 -8.25
C ALA A 117 -0.18 28.52 -8.31
N LEU A 118 -0.77 29.62 -8.80
CA LEU A 118 -2.21 29.72 -9.01
C LEU A 118 -2.71 28.76 -10.11
N LEU A 119 -1.95 28.62 -11.20
CA LEU A 119 -2.25 27.67 -12.27
C LEU A 119 -2.24 26.23 -11.77
N ASN A 120 -1.29 25.86 -10.90
CA ASN A 120 -1.25 24.54 -10.28
C ASN A 120 -2.56 24.25 -9.52
N GLN A 121 -3.04 25.20 -8.71
CA GLN A 121 -4.31 25.06 -8.00
C GLN A 121 -5.52 25.00 -8.95
N ALA A 122 -5.50 25.80 -10.03
CA ALA A 122 -6.54 25.78 -11.05
C ALA A 122 -6.61 24.42 -11.79
N LEU A 123 -5.47 23.78 -12.06
CA LEU A 123 -5.42 22.45 -12.67
C LEU A 123 -6.00 21.37 -11.76
N ILE A 124 -5.70 21.42 -10.46
CA ILE A 124 -6.29 20.52 -9.45
C ILE A 124 -7.82 20.67 -9.45
N GLN A 125 -8.33 21.91 -9.35
CA GLN A 125 -9.76 22.15 -9.39
C GLN A 125 -10.43 21.78 -10.71
N PHE A 126 -9.74 21.99 -11.83
CA PHE A 126 -10.24 21.54 -13.12
C PHE A 126 -10.41 20.02 -13.16
N ALA A 127 -9.43 19.26 -12.66
CA ALA A 127 -9.51 17.80 -12.60
C ALA A 127 -10.65 17.33 -11.68
N ILE A 128 -10.78 17.92 -10.48
CA ILE A 128 -11.87 17.64 -9.55
C ILE A 128 -13.23 17.90 -10.21
N ASN A 129 -13.46 19.09 -10.75
CA ASN A 129 -14.72 19.46 -11.41
C ASN A 129 -15.05 18.55 -12.59
N LYS A 130 -14.03 18.13 -13.36
CA LYS A 130 -14.21 17.20 -14.47
C LYS A 130 -14.66 15.81 -14.00
N MET A 131 -14.17 15.33 -12.86
CA MET A 131 -14.57 14.04 -12.29
C MET A 131 -15.95 14.13 -11.61
N LEU A 132 -16.24 15.23 -10.91
CA LEU A 132 -17.58 15.52 -10.37
C LEU A 132 -18.64 15.51 -11.48
N ALA A 133 -18.36 16.14 -12.63
CA ALA A 133 -19.27 16.14 -13.78
C ALA A 133 -19.49 14.75 -14.40
N LYS A 134 -18.61 13.77 -14.12
CA LYS A 134 -18.77 12.36 -14.50
C LYS A 134 -19.51 11.53 -13.45
N GLY A 135 -19.95 12.14 -12.34
CA GLY A 135 -20.66 11.47 -11.26
C GLY A 135 -19.78 10.85 -10.19
N TYR A 136 -18.46 11.09 -10.20
CA TYR A 136 -17.60 10.68 -9.09
C TYR A 136 -17.85 11.57 -7.87
N ASN A 137 -17.78 10.99 -6.67
CA ASN A 137 -17.75 11.76 -5.44
C ASN A 137 -16.33 12.23 -5.15
N TYR A 138 -16.17 13.48 -4.73
CA TYR A 138 -14.88 13.98 -4.28
C TYR A 138 -14.67 13.61 -2.81
N VAL A 139 -13.55 12.96 -2.53
CA VAL A 139 -13.10 12.62 -1.17
C VAL A 139 -11.70 13.18 -1.03
N GLU A 140 -11.50 14.02 -0.01
CA GLU A 140 -10.18 14.50 0.38
C GLU A 140 -9.62 13.54 1.45
N PRO A 141 -8.61 12.71 1.15
CA PRO A 141 -8.09 11.74 2.10
C PRO A 141 -7.13 12.40 3.11
N PRO A 142 -6.98 11.83 4.31
CA PRO A 142 -5.81 12.10 5.15
C PRO A 142 -4.50 11.88 4.38
N LEU A 143 -3.53 12.79 4.55
CA LEU A 143 -2.20 12.68 3.91
C LEU A 143 -1.26 11.67 4.59
N MET A 144 -1.72 11.10 5.69
CA MET A 144 -1.04 10.06 6.46
C MET A 144 -2.01 8.93 6.73
N VAL A 145 -1.51 7.70 6.67
CA VAL A 145 -2.31 6.49 6.87
C VAL A 145 -1.55 5.50 7.75
N ARG A 146 -2.29 4.62 8.44
CA ARG A 146 -1.68 3.53 9.22
C ARG A 146 -0.93 2.59 8.29
N LYS A 147 0.23 2.09 8.75
CA LYS A 147 1.10 1.21 7.96
C LYS A 147 0.35 -0.02 7.41
N HIS A 148 -0.54 -0.63 8.21
CA HIS A 148 -1.26 -1.84 7.79
C HIS A 148 -2.18 -1.62 6.58
N ILE A 149 -2.67 -0.38 6.35
CA ILE A 149 -3.44 -0.02 5.16
C ILE A 149 -2.54 -0.03 3.92
N LEU A 150 -1.30 0.46 4.03
CA LEU A 150 -0.32 0.38 2.94
C LEU A 150 0.08 -1.07 2.68
N ASP A 151 0.32 -1.86 3.74
CA ASP A 151 0.67 -3.28 3.65
C ASP A 151 -0.42 -4.12 2.97
N ALA A 152 -1.68 -3.67 3.02
CA ALA A 152 -2.80 -4.32 2.33
C ALA A 152 -2.82 -4.00 0.82
N ALA A 153 -2.29 -2.85 0.41
CA ALA A 153 -2.28 -2.41 -0.98
C ALA A 153 -1.01 -2.81 -1.73
N MET A 154 0.13 -2.91 -1.05
CA MET A 154 1.43 -3.17 -1.68
C MET A 154 2.43 -3.84 -0.72
N ASP A 155 3.51 -4.39 -1.29
CA ASP A 155 4.65 -4.92 -0.53
C ASP A 155 5.52 -3.79 0.04
N THR A 156 5.18 -3.30 1.22
CA THR A 156 5.92 -2.19 1.84
C THR A 156 7.35 -2.55 2.24
N GLU A 157 7.71 -3.83 2.43
CA GLU A 157 9.10 -4.23 2.68
C GLU A 157 9.96 -4.00 1.44
N GLY A 158 9.42 -4.29 0.25
CA GLY A 158 10.10 -4.05 -1.03
C GLY A 158 10.23 -2.57 -1.38
N PHE A 159 9.43 -1.70 -0.75
CA PHE A 159 9.33 -0.27 -1.05
C PHE A 159 9.65 0.64 0.14
N GLU A 160 10.27 0.11 1.21
CA GLU A 160 10.48 0.84 2.48
C GLU A 160 11.24 2.17 2.27
N GLU A 161 12.24 2.18 1.38
CA GLU A 161 13.02 3.38 1.04
C GLU A 161 12.23 4.47 0.32
N THR A 162 11.05 4.15 -0.22
CA THR A 162 10.18 5.08 -0.95
C THR A 162 9.03 5.62 -0.11
N ILE A 163 8.86 5.15 1.13
CA ILE A 163 7.77 5.53 2.02
C ILE A 163 8.28 6.43 3.14
N TYR A 164 7.76 7.66 3.22
CA TYR A 164 8.03 8.53 4.37
C TYR A 164 7.23 8.06 5.59
N THR A 165 7.93 7.68 6.65
CA THR A 165 7.32 7.21 7.91
C THR A 165 7.45 8.28 9.00
N VAL A 166 6.35 8.55 9.70
CA VAL A 166 6.26 9.65 10.68
C VAL A 166 6.71 9.15 12.05
N GLY A 167 7.95 9.45 12.41
CA GLY A 167 8.54 9.01 13.68
C GLY A 167 8.59 7.47 13.80
N LYS A 168 9.08 6.99 14.95
CA LYS A 168 8.93 5.58 15.34
C LYS A 168 7.97 5.52 16.51
N GLU A 169 6.81 4.90 16.32
CA GLU A 169 5.87 4.68 17.41
C GLU A 169 6.31 3.44 18.22
N GLU A 170 7.28 3.62 19.12
CA GLU A 170 7.90 2.51 19.86
C GLU A 170 6.93 1.84 20.84
N GLU A 171 6.00 2.62 21.43
CA GLU A 171 5.03 2.09 22.39
C GLU A 171 3.86 1.35 21.71
N LYS A 172 3.51 1.75 20.48
CA LYS A 172 2.39 1.18 19.72
C LYS A 172 2.75 1.04 18.24
N PRO A 173 3.60 0.09 17.85
CA PRO A 173 4.04 -0.09 16.46
C PRO A 173 2.88 -0.25 15.46
N GLU A 174 1.74 -0.79 15.90
CA GLU A 174 0.50 -0.91 15.12
C GLU A 174 -0.10 0.46 14.72
N ASN A 175 0.27 1.52 15.46
CA ASN A 175 -0.13 2.89 15.17
C ASN A 175 0.89 3.63 14.30
N GLN A 176 1.89 2.97 13.73
CA GLN A 176 2.84 3.62 12.84
C GLN A 176 2.10 4.31 11.68
N LEU A 177 2.35 5.62 11.52
CA LEU A 177 1.83 6.42 10.42
C LEU A 177 2.87 6.58 9.32
N CYS A 178 2.40 6.54 8.07
CA CYS A 178 3.19 6.76 6.87
C CYS A 178 2.49 7.80 5.98
N MET A 179 3.26 8.61 5.26
CA MET A 179 2.74 9.51 4.24
C MET A 179 2.23 8.72 3.04
N ILE A 180 1.17 9.21 2.41
CA ILE A 180 0.56 8.55 1.26
C ILE A 180 1.41 8.79 0.00
N GLY A 181 1.67 7.74 -0.78
CA GLY A 181 2.25 7.88 -2.13
C GLY A 181 1.20 8.26 -3.19
N THR A 182 -0.06 7.93 -2.92
CA THR A 182 -1.23 8.21 -3.75
C THR A 182 -2.49 8.19 -2.88
N ALA A 183 -3.53 8.92 -3.29
CA ALA A 183 -4.85 8.87 -2.64
C ALA A 183 -5.50 7.47 -2.71
N GLU A 184 -5.11 6.64 -3.68
CA GLU A 184 -5.63 5.29 -3.90
C GLU A 184 -5.60 4.43 -2.63
N HIS A 185 -4.46 4.37 -1.94
CA HIS A 185 -4.31 3.51 -0.75
C HIS A 185 -5.29 3.89 0.36
N VAL A 186 -5.51 5.18 0.57
CA VAL A 186 -6.41 5.67 1.63
C VAL A 186 -7.87 5.45 1.25
N ILE A 187 -8.21 5.68 -0.02
CA ILE A 187 -9.56 5.46 -0.52
C ILE A 187 -9.93 3.98 -0.47
N LEU A 188 -9.00 3.07 -0.82
CA LEU A 188 -9.20 1.63 -0.66
C LEU A 188 -9.41 1.24 0.82
N GLY A 189 -8.64 1.85 1.72
CA GLY A 189 -8.78 1.64 3.16
C GLY A 189 -10.09 2.14 3.76
N MET A 190 -10.85 3.00 3.08
CA MET A 190 -12.15 3.50 3.58
C MET A 190 -13.16 2.38 3.87
N HIS A 191 -13.04 1.27 3.14
CA HIS A 191 -13.95 0.12 3.25
C HIS A 191 -13.29 -1.08 3.92
N GLU A 192 -12.17 -0.88 4.63
CA GLU A 192 -11.50 -1.95 5.35
C GLU A 192 -12.45 -2.58 6.40
N GLY A 193 -12.65 -3.90 6.31
CA GLY A 193 -13.52 -4.64 7.23
C GLY A 193 -15.02 -4.44 6.99
N GLU A 194 -15.41 -3.68 5.96
CA GLU A 194 -16.81 -3.49 5.60
C GLU A 194 -17.29 -4.62 4.67
N THR A 195 -18.54 -5.04 4.86
CA THR A 195 -19.24 -5.89 3.89
C THR A 195 -20.12 -5.00 3.03
N ILE A 196 -19.79 -4.89 1.75
CA ILE A 196 -20.56 -4.09 0.78
C ILE A 196 -21.61 -4.99 0.14
N GLU A 197 -22.89 -4.62 0.25
CA GLU A 197 -23.95 -5.32 -0.47
C GLU A 197 -23.81 -5.07 -1.98
N ALA A 198 -23.91 -6.13 -2.78
CA ALA A 198 -23.91 -5.98 -4.22
C ALA A 198 -25.15 -5.17 -4.65
N GLU A 199 -24.94 -4.08 -5.39
CA GLU A 199 -26.05 -3.40 -6.06
C GLU A 199 -26.74 -4.38 -7.04
N LYS A 200 -28.08 -4.41 -7.01
CA LYS A 200 -28.92 -5.29 -7.84
C LYS A 200 -28.96 -4.87 -9.30
#